data_AF-A0A371JNQ2-F1
#
_entry.id   AF-A0A371JNQ2-F1
#
_cell.length_a   1.000
_cell.length_b   1.000
_cell.length_c   1.000
_cell.angle_alpha   90.00
_cell.angle_beta   90.00
_cell.angle_gamma   90.00
#
_symmetry.space_group_name_H-M   'P 1'
#
loop_
_entity.id
_entity.type
_entity.pdbx_description
1 polymer ?
#
loop_
_entity_poly.entity_id
_entity_poly.type
_entity_poly.pdbx_seq_one_letter_code
_entity_poly.pdbx_strand_id
1 'polypeptide(L)'
;MKRLLFFLLSMLAIVQVFGQTAISGYVNFAEPEEWEGKIHLKKLSVEDLTNEGKGKPVAIALIGTDGSFSFHKKYISESNSIYRLSVKKIRKALNDSVKKEVDFILSQKDHIEFKKGEQVFAGFVTTNEAQQEWGKFKKFEANLLGQYVKDEERMSPHKGYIKDSLQILMVKLIGVKQLENKSLLENDIAENKSYYLDLLQELKSSDLDPSLYFFLEKRLAYLVNHDLETQLQESKWINYVLLGVLLLLGTLLVFRERSRSKLTVSTLSKQEKTVTELILEGKSNKEIANELFISVSTVKTHITNIYSKLNVGNRQELLQKTRGTST
;
A
#
# COMPACT_ATOMS: atom_id res chain seq x y z
N MET A 1 56.41 -0.90 40.40
CA MET A 1 56.01 -1.04 38.97
C MET A 1 55.14 -2.28 38.71
N LYS A 2 55.51 -3.50 39.11
CA LYS A 2 54.70 -4.72 38.85
C LYS A 2 53.27 -4.70 39.45
N ARG A 3 53.08 -4.12 40.64
CA ARG A 3 51.75 -3.99 41.28
C ARG A 3 50.83 -2.96 40.59
N LEU A 4 51.41 -1.89 40.05
CA LEU A 4 50.68 -0.87 39.28
C LEU A 4 50.26 -1.42 37.91
N LEU A 5 51.13 -2.20 37.27
CA LEU A 5 50.84 -2.90 36.01
C LEU A 5 49.72 -3.94 36.20
N PHE A 6 49.71 -4.67 37.32
CA PHE A 6 48.65 -5.64 37.63
C PHE A 6 47.30 -4.97 37.91
N PHE A 7 47.30 -3.82 38.59
CA PHE A 7 46.10 -3.00 38.79
C PHE A 7 45.58 -2.39 37.48
N LEU A 8 46.47 -1.94 36.59
CA LEU A 8 46.10 -1.45 35.25
C LEU A 8 45.57 -2.59 34.38
N LEU A 9 46.15 -3.78 34.44
CA LEU A 9 45.69 -4.97 33.72
C LEU A 9 44.32 -5.45 34.25
N SER A 10 44.10 -5.41 35.57
CA SER A 10 42.81 -5.76 36.16
C SER A 10 41.75 -4.72 35.84
N MET A 11 42.10 -3.42 35.80
CA MET A 11 41.17 -2.39 35.33
C MET A 11 40.84 -2.55 33.84
N LEU A 12 41.83 -2.88 32.99
CA LEU A 12 41.60 -3.15 31.56
C LEU A 12 40.68 -4.36 31.36
N ALA A 13 40.84 -5.42 32.16
CA ALA A 13 40.00 -6.62 32.12
C ALA A 13 38.56 -6.32 32.59
N ILE A 14 38.38 -5.50 33.64
CA ILE A 14 37.05 -5.08 34.11
C ILE A 14 36.34 -4.22 33.04
N VAL A 15 37.07 -3.33 32.35
CA VAL A 15 36.50 -2.52 31.25
C VAL A 15 36.06 -3.37 30.05
N GLN A 16 36.78 -4.47 29.75
CA GLN A 16 36.39 -5.37 28.65
C GLN A 16 35.10 -6.16 28.92
N VAL A 17 34.78 -6.49 30.18
CA VAL A 17 33.56 -7.23 30.53
C VAL A 17 32.29 -6.37 30.37
N PHE A 18 32.38 -5.07 30.68
CA PHE A 18 31.29 -4.12 30.42
C PHE A 18 31.14 -3.77 28.93
N GLY A 19 32.22 -3.83 28.14
CA GLY A 19 32.17 -3.52 26.71
C GLY A 19 31.33 -4.51 25.89
N GLN A 20 31.22 -5.77 26.32
CA GLN A 20 30.56 -6.84 25.58
C GLN A 20 29.15 -7.19 26.06
N THR A 21 28.71 -6.64 27.19
CA THR A 21 27.43 -7.00 27.82
C THR A 21 26.34 -5.99 27.43
N ALA A 22 25.23 -6.47 26.88
CA ALA A 22 24.09 -5.64 26.50
C ALA A 22 23.01 -5.61 27.57
N ILE A 23 22.79 -6.74 28.23
CA ILE A 23 21.75 -6.89 29.24
C ILE A 23 22.41 -7.53 30.45
N SER A 24 22.17 -6.97 31.63
CA SER A 24 22.62 -7.53 32.89
C SER A 24 21.59 -7.30 33.99
N GLY A 25 21.74 -8.00 35.10
CA GLY A 25 21.00 -7.67 36.32
C GLY A 25 20.73 -8.89 37.18
N TYR A 26 19.71 -8.75 38.03
CA TYR A 26 19.36 -9.73 39.05
C TYR A 26 17.89 -10.12 38.98
N VAL A 27 17.61 -11.39 39.25
CA VAL A 27 16.27 -11.89 39.54
C VAL A 27 16.24 -12.45 40.96
N ASN A 28 15.17 -12.15 41.69
CA ASN A 28 14.91 -12.72 42.99
C ASN A 28 13.63 -13.56 42.91
N PHE A 29 13.72 -14.82 43.32
CA PHE A 29 12.57 -15.72 43.38
C PHE A 29 12.28 -16.04 44.85
N ALA A 30 11.03 -15.87 45.27
CA ALA A 30 10.62 -16.26 46.63
C ALA A 30 10.81 -17.77 46.89
N GLU A 31 10.64 -18.59 45.85
CA GLU A 31 10.77 -20.05 45.88
C GLU A 31 11.65 -20.53 44.70
N PRO A 32 12.99 -20.42 44.77
CA PRO A 32 13.87 -20.65 43.62
C PRO A 32 13.73 -22.03 42.97
N GLU A 33 13.39 -23.06 43.73
CA GLU A 33 13.20 -24.44 43.23
C GLU A 33 11.98 -24.60 42.32
N GLU A 34 11.03 -23.67 42.40
CA GLU A 34 9.86 -23.66 41.52
C GLU A 34 10.12 -22.91 40.21
N TRP A 35 11.31 -22.38 39.97
CA TRP A 35 11.64 -21.63 38.76
C TRP A 35 12.73 -22.32 37.96
N GLU A 36 12.67 -22.13 36.64
CA GLU A 36 13.74 -22.57 35.78
C GLU A 36 15.00 -21.74 36.04
N GLY A 37 16.14 -22.40 36.26
CA GLY A 37 17.45 -21.76 36.50
C GLY A 37 18.05 -21.06 35.26
N LYS A 38 17.22 -20.65 34.30
CA LYS A 38 17.65 -19.98 33.08
C LYS A 38 16.64 -18.94 32.61
N ILE A 39 17.15 -17.84 32.07
CA ILE A 39 16.37 -16.76 31.47
C ILE A 39 16.47 -16.88 29.96
N HIS A 40 15.33 -16.78 29.29
CA HIS A 40 15.23 -16.84 27.83
C HIS A 40 15.16 -15.43 27.27
N LEU A 41 15.99 -15.14 26.28
CA LEU A 41 15.92 -13.92 25.48
C LEU A 41 15.30 -14.24 24.11
N LYS A 42 14.26 -13.50 23.76
CA LYS A 42 13.60 -13.57 22.44
C LYS A 42 13.58 -12.20 21.77
N LYS A 43 13.71 -12.19 20.45
CA LYS A 43 13.42 -11.02 19.61
C LYS A 43 11.96 -11.10 19.18
N LEU A 44 11.22 -10.01 19.37
CA LEU A 44 9.80 -9.92 19.03
C LEU A 44 9.62 -9.18 17.70
N SER A 45 8.60 -9.59 16.95
CA SER A 45 7.94 -8.68 16.01
C SER A 45 6.99 -7.76 16.78
N VAL A 46 6.60 -6.64 16.17
CA VAL A 46 5.59 -5.74 16.74
C VAL A 46 4.24 -6.47 16.94
N GLU A 47 3.98 -7.51 16.16
CA GLU A 47 2.78 -8.35 16.24
C GLU A 47 2.75 -9.26 17.48
N ASP A 48 3.91 -9.60 18.03
CA ASP A 48 4.03 -10.51 19.18
C ASP A 48 3.93 -9.79 20.53
N LEU A 49 3.88 -8.44 20.55
CA LEU A 49 3.82 -7.65 21.78
C LEU A 49 2.65 -8.02 22.70
N THR A 50 1.49 -8.36 22.13
CA THR A 50 0.29 -8.75 22.89
C THR A 50 0.16 -10.24 23.13
N ASN A 51 1.03 -11.07 22.54
CA ASN A 51 0.95 -12.52 22.62
C ASN A 51 2.00 -13.07 23.59
N GLU A 52 1.56 -13.60 24.73
CA GLU A 52 2.46 -14.21 25.71
C GLU A 52 3.24 -15.39 25.11
N GLY A 53 4.54 -15.46 25.41
CA GLY A 53 5.40 -16.55 25.00
C GLY A 53 5.79 -16.61 23.51
N LYS A 54 5.32 -15.72 22.64
CA LYS A 54 5.79 -15.61 21.24
C LYS A 54 7.16 -14.93 21.14
N GLY A 55 7.69 -14.82 19.92
CA GLY A 55 9.03 -14.31 19.63
C GLY A 55 10.04 -15.35 19.18
N LYS A 56 10.99 -14.90 18.36
CA LYS A 56 12.12 -15.70 17.85
C LYS A 56 13.14 -15.90 18.98
N PRO A 57 13.50 -17.14 19.36
CA PRO A 57 14.53 -17.38 20.37
C PRO A 57 15.88 -16.85 19.90
N VAL A 58 16.59 -16.15 20.79
CA VAL A 58 17.88 -15.53 20.50
C VAL A 58 18.98 -16.14 21.36
N ALA A 59 18.78 -16.17 22.67
CA ALA A 59 19.79 -16.64 23.62
C ALA A 59 19.15 -17.13 24.92
N ILE A 60 19.93 -17.87 25.71
CA ILE A 60 19.57 -18.30 27.06
C ILE A 60 20.74 -17.97 27.99
N ALA A 61 20.44 -17.38 29.14
CA ALA A 61 21.41 -17.12 30.20
C ALA A 61 21.09 -17.99 31.43
N LEU A 62 22.11 -18.62 32.02
CA LEU A 62 21.97 -19.30 33.30
C LEU A 62 21.88 -18.26 34.43
N ILE A 63 21.10 -18.58 35.44
CA ILE A 63 20.94 -17.73 36.62
C ILE A 63 22.02 -18.12 37.63
N GLY A 64 22.84 -17.16 38.04
CA GLY A 64 23.87 -17.34 39.06
C GLY A 64 23.27 -17.67 40.42
N THR A 65 24.10 -18.19 41.33
CA THR A 65 23.66 -18.52 42.71
C THR A 65 23.19 -17.30 43.49
N ASP A 66 23.65 -16.11 43.11
CA ASP A 66 23.26 -14.80 43.63
C ASP A 66 22.06 -14.16 42.89
N GLY A 67 21.48 -14.88 41.92
CA GLY A 67 20.40 -14.42 41.06
C GLY A 67 20.86 -13.58 39.86
N SER A 68 22.16 -13.44 39.62
CA SER A 68 22.70 -12.66 38.51
C SER A 68 22.49 -13.33 37.15
N PHE A 69 22.33 -12.52 36.11
CA PHE A 69 22.31 -12.99 34.72
C PHE A 69 22.88 -11.93 33.78
N SER A 70 23.32 -12.35 32.59
CA SER A 70 23.78 -11.42 31.55
C SER A 70 23.62 -11.97 30.14
N PHE A 71 23.48 -11.06 29.17
CA PHE A 71 23.48 -11.36 27.74
C PHE A 71 24.48 -10.45 27.01
N HIS A 72 25.26 -11.07 26.11
CA HIS A 72 26.24 -10.37 25.29
C HIS A 72 25.60 -9.56 24.16
N LYS A 73 26.27 -8.46 23.76
CA LYS A 73 25.90 -7.57 22.64
C LYS A 73 25.72 -8.28 21.31
N LYS A 74 26.44 -9.38 21.05
CA LYS A 74 26.31 -10.18 19.82
C LYS A 74 24.92 -10.77 19.58
N TYR A 75 24.07 -10.81 20.61
CA TYR A 75 22.69 -11.30 20.53
C TYR A 75 21.70 -10.17 20.22
N ILE A 76 22.15 -8.92 20.25
CA ILE A 76 21.32 -7.73 20.07
C ILE A 76 21.53 -7.20 18.65
N SER A 77 20.47 -6.65 18.06
CA SER A 77 20.51 -6.08 16.71
C SER A 77 21.23 -4.73 16.74
N GLU A 78 21.91 -4.39 15.64
CA GLU A 78 22.60 -3.11 15.51
C GLU A 78 21.63 -1.91 15.66
N SER A 79 20.43 -2.02 15.08
CA SER A 79 19.35 -1.03 15.23
C SER A 79 18.33 -1.44 16.31
N ASN A 80 17.48 -0.47 16.69
CA ASN A 80 16.45 -0.67 17.70
C ASN A 80 15.54 -1.85 17.34
N SER A 81 15.44 -2.80 18.25
CA SER A 81 14.57 -3.97 18.14
C SER A 81 13.88 -4.26 19.46
N ILE A 82 12.76 -4.97 19.39
CA ILE A 82 11.98 -5.35 20.57
C ILE A 82 12.46 -6.72 21.06
N TYR A 83 12.72 -6.80 22.36
CA TYR A 83 13.15 -8.00 23.03
C TYR A 83 12.25 -8.33 24.20
N ARG A 84 12.18 -9.64 24.50
CA ARG A 84 11.49 -10.19 25.66
C ARG A 84 12.43 -11.05 26.46
N LEU A 85 12.53 -10.77 27.76
CA LEU A 85 13.05 -11.74 28.71
C LEU A 85 11.90 -12.54 29.29
N SER A 86 12.09 -13.85 29.44
CA SER A 86 11.14 -14.69 30.16
C SER A 86 11.80 -15.76 31.00
N VAL A 87 11.14 -16.09 32.10
CA VAL A 87 11.46 -17.22 32.96
C VAL A 87 10.19 -18.01 33.26
N LYS A 88 10.30 -19.33 33.25
CA LYS A 88 9.19 -20.25 33.43
C LYS A 88 9.17 -20.79 34.85
N LYS A 89 7.98 -20.89 35.44
CA LYS A 89 7.76 -21.63 36.67
C LYS A 89 7.71 -23.14 36.37
N ILE A 90 8.51 -23.93 37.05
CA ILE A 90 8.49 -25.40 37.02
C ILE A 90 7.35 -25.86 37.93
N ARG A 91 6.22 -26.28 37.37
CA ARG A 91 5.14 -26.94 38.14
C ARG A 91 5.13 -28.45 37.87
N LYS A 92 4.85 -29.23 38.92
CA LYS A 92 4.64 -30.70 38.86
C LYS A 92 3.26 -31.13 38.34
N ALA A 93 2.27 -30.23 38.22
CA ALA A 93 0.91 -30.56 37.82
C ALA A 93 0.40 -29.74 36.62
N LEU A 94 -0.44 -30.38 35.81
CA LEU A 94 -0.89 -30.10 34.44
C LEU A 94 -0.93 -28.63 33.95
N ASN A 95 -0.32 -28.44 32.78
CA ASN A 95 -0.65 -27.54 31.66
C ASN A 95 -0.71 -26.01 31.81
N ASP A 96 -0.50 -25.43 32.99
CA ASP A 96 -0.36 -23.98 33.09
C ASP A 96 1.03 -23.59 33.65
N SER A 97 2.00 -23.47 32.73
CA SER A 97 3.33 -22.94 33.05
C SER A 97 3.21 -21.43 33.21
N VAL A 98 3.08 -20.95 34.45
CA VAL A 98 3.14 -19.52 34.77
C VAL A 98 4.48 -18.96 34.27
N LYS A 99 4.42 -17.95 33.39
CA LYS A 99 5.60 -17.25 32.87
C LYS A 99 5.67 -15.87 33.47
N LYS A 100 6.88 -15.40 33.75
CA LYS A 100 7.15 -13.98 33.96
C LYS A 100 7.90 -13.48 32.75
N GLU A 101 7.38 -12.42 32.14
CA GLU A 101 7.91 -11.82 30.92
C GLU A 101 8.08 -10.30 31.10
N VAL A 102 9.09 -9.73 30.46
CA VAL A 102 9.27 -8.27 30.39
C VAL A 102 9.77 -7.90 28.99
N ASP A 103 9.14 -6.85 28.43
CA ASP A 103 9.43 -6.36 27.09
C ASP A 103 10.14 -5.01 27.12
N PHE A 104 11.15 -4.88 26.28
CA PHE A 104 11.96 -3.67 26.15
C PHE A 104 12.54 -3.53 24.74
N ILE A 105 12.85 -2.28 24.38
CA ILE A 105 13.59 -1.94 23.18
C ILE A 105 15.08 -1.88 23.53
N LEU A 106 15.91 -2.45 22.66
CA LEU A 106 17.35 -2.35 22.80
C LEU A 106 18.03 -2.35 21.43
N SER A 107 19.20 -1.73 21.36
CA SER A 107 20.12 -1.82 20.23
C SER A 107 21.53 -2.12 20.73
N GLN A 108 22.43 -2.57 19.86
CA GLN A 108 23.77 -3.04 20.23
C GLN A 108 24.67 -1.96 20.86
N LYS A 109 24.38 -0.68 20.56
CA LYS A 109 25.07 0.48 21.17
C LYS A 109 24.65 0.73 22.62
N ASP A 110 23.53 0.17 23.06
CA ASP A 110 22.92 0.46 24.35
C ASP A 110 23.12 -0.64 25.39
N HIS A 111 22.74 -0.34 26.64
CA HIS A 111 22.77 -1.27 27.75
C HIS A 111 21.48 -1.18 28.60
N ILE A 112 21.05 -2.34 29.12
CA ILE A 112 19.99 -2.46 30.12
C ILE A 112 20.50 -3.19 31.36
N GLU A 113 20.20 -2.63 32.52
CA GLU A 113 20.50 -3.21 33.83
C GLU A 113 19.23 -3.40 34.66
N PHE A 114 18.87 -4.66 34.93
CA PHE A 114 17.74 -5.03 35.79
C PHE A 114 18.14 -4.93 37.26
N LYS A 115 17.38 -4.13 38.02
CA LYS A 115 17.64 -3.92 39.43
C LYS A 115 17.18 -5.12 40.26
N LYS A 116 17.86 -5.33 41.38
CA LYS A 116 17.40 -6.26 42.41
C LYS A 116 16.10 -5.70 43.03
N GLY A 117 15.07 -6.53 43.09
CA GLY A 117 13.80 -6.18 43.72
C GLY A 117 12.99 -7.42 44.10
N GLU A 118 11.81 -7.20 44.68
CA GLU A 118 10.94 -8.29 45.17
C GLU A 118 10.23 -9.03 44.03
N GLN A 119 9.97 -8.34 42.91
CA GLN A 119 9.35 -8.93 41.73
C GLN A 119 10.40 -9.38 40.71
N VAL A 120 10.13 -10.46 40.00
CA VAL A 120 10.94 -10.89 38.85
C VAL A 120 10.89 -9.79 37.80
N PHE A 121 12.07 -9.30 37.39
CA PHE A 121 12.23 -8.13 36.52
C PHE A 121 11.70 -6.81 37.12
N ALA A 122 11.93 -6.58 38.43
CA ALA A 122 11.57 -5.37 39.18
C ALA A 122 12.27 -4.08 38.69
N GLY A 123 11.87 -3.62 37.49
CA GLY A 123 12.39 -2.42 36.86
C GLY A 123 13.83 -2.55 36.38
N PHE A 124 14.18 -1.70 35.42
CA PHE A 124 15.52 -1.64 34.87
C PHE A 124 15.90 -0.21 34.52
N VAL A 125 17.20 0.04 34.42
CA VAL A 125 17.76 1.28 33.88
C VAL A 125 18.25 0.98 32.46
N THR A 126 18.11 1.96 31.57
CA THR A 126 18.49 1.81 30.17
C THR A 126 19.17 3.07 29.64
N THR A 127 20.18 2.88 28.79
CA THR A 127 20.77 3.97 27.99
C THR A 127 20.00 4.22 26.69
N ASN A 128 19.11 3.30 26.30
CA ASN A 128 18.38 3.39 25.05
C ASN A 128 17.24 4.41 25.13
N GLU A 129 17.32 5.46 24.33
CA GLU A 129 16.31 6.54 24.28
C GLU A 129 14.93 6.02 23.86
N ALA A 130 14.85 5.12 22.88
CA ALA A 130 13.58 4.55 22.40
C ALA A 130 12.84 3.81 23.52
N GLN A 131 13.56 3.09 24.37
CA GLN A 131 13.02 2.43 25.55
C GLN A 131 12.59 3.42 26.64
N GLN A 132 13.34 4.51 26.83
CA GLN A 132 12.93 5.56 27.77
C GLN A 132 11.59 6.17 27.33
N GLU A 133 11.46 6.55 26.06
CA GLU A 133 10.21 7.07 25.50
C GLU A 133 9.08 6.04 25.55
N TRP A 134 9.35 4.78 25.21
CA TRP A 134 8.35 3.73 25.34
C TRP A 134 7.89 3.55 26.79
N GLY A 135 8.80 3.66 27.75
CA GLY A 135 8.46 3.65 29.17
C GLY A 135 7.55 4.80 29.60
N LYS A 136 7.81 6.02 29.11
CA LYS A 136 6.94 7.16 29.38
C LYS A 136 5.56 7.02 28.70
N PHE A 137 5.53 6.47 27.49
CA PHE A 137 4.29 6.11 26.78
C PHE A 137 3.43 5.11 27.54
N LYS A 138 4.01 4.01 28.05
CA LYS A 138 3.29 3.05 28.90
C LYS A 138 2.72 3.70 30.16
N LYS A 139 3.48 4.60 30.80
CA LYS A 139 3.00 5.35 31.99
C LYS A 139 1.84 6.28 31.63
N PHE A 140 1.93 6.98 30.50
CA PHE A 140 0.85 7.82 30.00
C PHE A 140 -0.43 7.00 29.75
N GLU A 141 -0.34 5.86 29.06
CA GLU A 141 -1.48 4.96 28.86
C GLU A 141 -2.08 4.45 30.17
N ALA A 142 -1.24 4.03 31.13
CA ALA A 142 -1.71 3.56 32.43
C ALA A 142 -2.46 4.66 33.21
N ASN A 143 -1.98 5.91 33.13
CA ASN A 143 -2.64 7.05 33.74
C ASN A 143 -3.98 7.37 33.07
N LEU A 144 -4.08 7.24 31.74
CA LEU A 144 -5.34 7.38 31.03
C LEU A 144 -6.35 6.31 31.47
N LEU A 145 -5.95 5.04 31.50
CA LEU A 145 -6.80 3.94 31.96
C LEU A 145 -7.27 4.13 33.40
N GLY A 146 -6.41 4.64 34.29
CA GLY A 146 -6.78 4.98 35.66
C GLY A 146 -7.81 6.12 35.77
N GLN A 147 -7.86 7.03 34.79
CA GLN A 147 -8.89 8.08 34.70
C GLN A 147 -10.21 7.56 34.09
N TYR A 148 -10.16 6.62 33.14
CA TYR A 148 -11.35 5.99 32.53
C TYR A 148 -12.18 5.15 33.50
N VAL A 149 -11.57 4.61 34.57
CA VAL A 149 -12.30 3.83 35.60
C VAL A 149 -13.23 4.72 36.46
N LYS A 150 -13.20 6.06 36.29
CA LYS A 150 -14.00 6.98 37.11
C LYS A 150 -15.18 7.66 36.44
N ASP A 151 -15.22 7.81 35.11
CA ASP A 151 -16.29 8.54 34.43
C ASP A 151 -16.73 7.83 33.13
N GLU A 152 -18.02 7.51 33.00
CA GLU A 152 -18.64 6.83 31.84
C GLU A 152 -18.91 7.76 30.63
N GLU A 153 -18.42 9.01 30.63
CA GLU A 153 -18.67 9.95 29.55
C GLU A 153 -17.47 10.17 28.62
N ARG A 154 -17.77 10.06 27.32
CA ARG A 154 -16.90 10.25 26.16
C ARG A 154 -15.98 11.48 26.28
N MET A 155 -14.67 11.30 26.07
CA MET A 155 -13.85 12.19 25.22
C MET A 155 -12.48 11.58 24.90
N SER A 156 -11.96 11.96 23.72
CA SER A 156 -10.76 11.43 23.06
C SER A 156 -9.49 12.22 23.48
N PRO A 157 -8.53 11.64 24.23
CA PRO A 157 -7.31 12.32 24.67
C PRO A 157 -6.07 11.97 23.83
N HIS A 158 -6.25 11.38 22.65
CA HIS A 158 -5.16 10.77 21.88
C HIS A 158 -4.13 11.74 21.27
N LYS A 159 -4.35 13.06 21.26
CA LYS A 159 -3.50 13.97 20.43
C LYS A 159 -2.27 14.56 21.12
N GLY A 160 -2.30 14.80 22.44
CA GLY A 160 -1.26 15.62 23.10
C GLY A 160 0.07 14.90 23.32
N TYR A 161 0.05 13.82 24.09
CA TYR A 161 1.27 13.10 24.50
C TYR A 161 1.87 12.21 23.41
N ILE A 162 0.98 11.68 22.56
CA ILE A 162 1.35 10.93 21.36
C ILE A 162 2.23 11.84 20.49
N LYS A 163 1.80 13.06 20.16
CA LYS A 163 2.58 13.98 19.31
C LYS A 163 4.05 14.19 19.73
N ASP A 164 4.33 14.30 21.04
CA ASP A 164 5.69 14.59 21.53
C ASP A 164 6.55 13.32 21.75
N SER A 165 5.94 12.20 22.17
CA SER A 165 6.65 10.92 22.35
C SER A 165 6.84 10.15 21.03
N LEU A 166 6.06 10.51 20.00
CA LEU A 166 6.18 9.98 18.65
C LEU A 166 7.46 10.41 17.93
N GLN A 167 8.33 11.27 18.46
CA GLN A 167 9.56 11.64 17.75
C GLN A 167 10.45 10.43 17.40
N ILE A 168 10.34 9.32 18.15
CA ILE A 168 11.06 8.08 17.89
C ILE A 168 10.20 7.11 17.07
N LEU A 169 10.65 6.78 15.86
CA LEU A 169 9.95 5.91 14.89
C LEU A 169 9.47 4.57 15.47
N MET A 170 10.30 3.91 16.29
CA MET A 170 9.91 2.66 16.95
C MET A 170 8.70 2.84 17.87
N VAL A 171 8.64 3.96 18.61
CA VAL A 171 7.51 4.25 19.50
C VAL A 171 6.27 4.61 18.69
N LYS A 172 6.42 5.32 17.55
CA LYS A 172 5.32 5.52 16.58
C LYS A 172 4.70 4.21 16.16
N LEU A 173 5.54 3.26 15.75
CA LEU A 173 5.11 1.98 15.24
C LEU A 173 4.36 1.16 16.30
N ILE A 174 4.82 1.18 17.54
CA ILE A 174 4.13 0.53 18.66
C ILE A 174 2.76 1.16 18.89
N GLY A 175 2.66 2.50 18.89
CA GLY A 175 1.38 3.19 19.02
C GLY A 175 0.39 2.84 17.90
N VAL A 176 0.87 2.80 16.66
CA VAL A 176 0.07 2.36 15.50
C VAL A 176 -0.43 0.92 15.69
N LYS A 177 0.42 0.01 16.18
CA LYS A 177 0.00 -1.37 16.44
C LYS A 177 -1.08 -1.44 17.52
N GLN A 178 -1.03 -0.60 18.54
CA GLN A 178 -2.07 -0.56 19.56
C GLN A 178 -3.41 -0.07 19.00
N LEU A 179 -3.40 0.93 18.11
CA LEU A 179 -4.62 1.33 17.39
C LEU A 179 -5.19 0.17 16.58
N GLU A 180 -4.34 -0.64 15.96
CA GLU A 180 -4.78 -1.84 15.22
C GLU A 180 -5.43 -2.85 16.17
N ASN A 181 -4.80 -3.14 17.31
CA ASN A 181 -5.32 -4.08 18.29
C ASN A 181 -6.65 -3.62 18.93
N LYS A 182 -6.87 -2.30 18.98
CA LYS A 182 -8.14 -1.69 19.44
C LYS A 182 -9.17 -1.55 18.30
N SER A 183 -8.87 -2.02 17.09
CA SER A 183 -9.70 -1.87 15.88
C SER A 183 -10.01 -0.41 15.51
N LEU A 184 -9.14 0.53 15.92
CA LEU A 184 -9.29 1.97 15.67
C LEU A 184 -8.43 2.45 14.48
N LEU A 185 -7.45 1.64 14.06
CA LEU A 185 -6.46 2.05 13.07
C LEU A 185 -7.07 2.41 11.70
N GLU A 186 -8.09 1.69 11.23
CA GLU A 186 -8.70 1.97 9.92
C GLU A 186 -9.33 3.37 9.87
N ASN A 187 -10.10 3.71 10.90
CA ASN A 187 -10.75 5.01 11.00
C ASN A 187 -9.71 6.14 11.08
N ASP A 188 -8.66 5.93 11.88
CA ASP A 188 -7.60 6.93 12.04
C ASP A 188 -6.78 7.12 10.75
N ILE A 189 -6.51 6.04 10.00
CA ILE A 189 -5.88 6.11 8.66
C ILE A 189 -6.78 6.85 7.66
N ALA A 190 -8.09 6.59 7.68
CA ALA A 190 -9.02 7.27 6.77
C ALA A 190 -9.03 8.79 7.01
N GLU A 191 -8.99 9.23 8.27
CA GLU A 191 -8.95 10.64 8.64
C GLU A 191 -7.57 11.29 8.41
N ASN A 192 -6.47 10.54 8.60
CA ASN A 192 -5.10 11.07 8.62
C ASN A 192 -4.18 10.36 7.61
N LYS A 193 -4.68 10.04 6.41
CA LYS A 193 -3.98 9.21 5.41
C LYS A 193 -2.55 9.66 5.09
N SER A 194 -2.32 10.97 4.92
CA SER A 194 -1.00 11.53 4.62
C SER A 194 0.02 11.22 5.71
N TYR A 195 -0.35 11.38 6.98
CA TYR A 195 0.51 11.09 8.11
C TYR A 195 1.05 9.65 8.09
N TYR A 196 0.20 8.67 7.77
CA TYR A 196 0.61 7.27 7.73
C TYR A 196 1.50 6.93 6.53
N LEU A 197 1.28 7.59 5.38
CA LEU A 197 2.15 7.45 4.21
C LEU A 197 3.54 8.03 4.48
N ASP A 198 3.59 9.24 5.05
CA ASP A 198 4.82 9.91 5.45
C ASP A 198 5.55 9.08 6.51
N LEU A 199 4.83 8.56 7.51
CA LEU A 199 5.38 7.66 8.53
C LEU A 199 5.96 6.39 7.89
N LEU A 200 5.27 5.76 6.94
CA LEU A 200 5.80 4.58 6.25
C LEU A 200 7.08 4.92 5.47
N GLN A 201 7.14 6.10 4.85
CA GLN A 201 8.33 6.56 4.15
C GLN A 201 9.50 6.85 5.11
N GLU A 202 9.24 7.49 6.26
CA GLU A 202 10.22 7.67 7.33
C GLU A 202 10.73 6.31 7.84
N LEU A 203 9.84 5.34 8.05
CA LEU A 203 10.21 3.98 8.49
C LEU A 203 11.10 3.27 7.45
N LYS A 204 10.74 3.34 6.17
CA LYS A 204 11.52 2.74 5.06
C LYS A 204 12.89 3.37 4.85
N SER A 205 13.06 4.64 5.22
CA SER A 205 14.33 5.36 5.12
C SER A 205 15.18 5.26 6.39
N SER A 206 14.64 4.67 7.46
CA SER A 206 15.35 4.45 8.73
C SER A 206 16.21 3.18 8.72
N ASP A 207 16.98 2.98 9.79
CA ASP A 207 17.79 1.78 10.05
C ASP A 207 16.98 0.63 10.68
N LEU A 208 15.67 0.79 10.84
CA LEU A 208 14.80 -0.21 11.45
C LEU A 208 14.60 -1.42 10.53
N ASP A 209 14.52 -2.60 11.15
CA ASP A 209 14.25 -3.86 10.45
C ASP A 209 12.87 -3.83 9.78
N PRO A 210 12.76 -4.08 8.45
CA PRO A 210 11.49 -4.04 7.73
C PRO A 210 10.39 -4.95 8.29
N SER A 211 10.78 -6.05 8.95
CA SER A 211 9.83 -6.96 9.60
C SER A 211 9.02 -6.29 10.71
N LEU A 212 9.49 -5.17 11.27
CA LEU A 212 8.79 -4.44 12.32
C LEU A 212 7.54 -3.72 11.77
N TYR A 213 7.63 -3.11 10.60
CA TYR A 213 6.55 -2.27 10.03
C TYR A 213 5.80 -2.90 8.85
N PHE A 214 6.10 -4.17 8.54
CA PHE A 214 5.45 -4.92 7.48
C PHE A 214 3.91 -4.94 7.59
N PHE A 215 3.37 -5.04 8.82
CA PHE A 215 1.91 -5.00 9.04
C PHE A 215 1.29 -3.69 8.54
N LEU A 216 1.95 -2.55 8.83
CA LEU A 216 1.50 -1.23 8.44
C LEU A 216 1.61 -1.04 6.93
N GLU A 217 2.73 -1.49 6.34
CA GLU A 217 2.91 -1.47 4.88
C GLU A 217 1.80 -2.24 4.17
N LYS A 218 1.51 -3.47 4.61
CA LYS A 218 0.44 -4.29 4.04
C LYS A 218 -0.92 -3.60 4.18
N ARG A 219 -1.20 -2.99 5.33
CA ARG A 219 -2.46 -2.30 5.60
C ARG A 219 -2.63 -1.07 4.72
N LEU A 220 -1.59 -0.24 4.59
CA LEU A 220 -1.61 0.94 3.73
C LEU A 220 -1.69 0.56 2.25
N ALA A 221 -0.99 -0.49 1.82
CA ALA A 221 -1.10 -0.97 0.44
C ALA A 221 -2.54 -1.38 0.10
N TYR A 222 -3.22 -2.09 1.00
CA TYR A 222 -4.63 -2.46 0.83
C TYR A 222 -5.52 -1.20 0.67
N LEU A 223 -5.38 -0.21 1.56
CA LEU A 223 -6.20 1.00 1.55
C LEU A 223 -5.89 1.93 0.38
N VAL A 224 -4.62 2.09 0.01
CA VAL A 224 -4.17 2.92 -1.13
C VAL A 224 -4.60 2.30 -2.45
N ASN A 225 -4.44 0.99 -2.62
CA ASN A 225 -4.87 0.31 -3.84
C ASN A 225 -6.39 0.39 -4.00
N HIS A 226 -7.16 0.27 -2.91
CA HIS A 226 -8.61 0.42 -2.96
C HIS A 226 -9.04 1.83 -3.42
N ASP A 227 -8.35 2.88 -2.94
CA ASP A 227 -8.61 4.27 -3.33
C ASP A 227 -8.15 4.61 -4.77
N LEU A 228 -7.06 3.98 -5.24
CA LEU A 228 -6.64 4.08 -6.63
C LEU A 228 -7.64 3.39 -7.57
N GLU A 229 -8.17 2.23 -7.17
CA GLU A 229 -9.17 1.51 -7.95
C GLU A 229 -10.48 2.30 -8.07
N THR A 230 -10.96 2.94 -7.00
CA THR A 230 -12.17 3.77 -7.05
C THR A 230 -11.99 4.96 -8.00
N GLN A 231 -10.89 5.71 -7.88
CA GLN A 231 -10.60 6.83 -8.78
C GLN A 231 -10.39 6.40 -10.25
N LEU A 232 -9.75 5.25 -10.48
CA LEU A 232 -9.58 4.72 -11.83
C LEU A 232 -10.89 4.21 -12.44
N GLN A 233 -11.82 3.68 -11.64
CA GLN A 233 -13.16 3.32 -12.12
C GLN A 233 -13.98 4.56 -12.51
N GLU A 234 -13.85 5.66 -11.76
CA GLU A 234 -14.41 6.95 -12.12
C GLU A 234 -13.83 7.50 -13.44
N SER A 235 -12.58 7.20 -13.78
CA SER A 235 -12.01 7.58 -15.08
C SER A 235 -12.46 6.66 -16.24
N LYS A 236 -12.67 5.36 -15.98
CA LYS A 236 -13.04 4.39 -17.02
C LYS A 236 -14.42 4.62 -17.62
N TRP A 237 -15.42 5.02 -16.81
CA TRP A 237 -16.78 5.24 -17.34
C TRP A 237 -16.80 6.41 -18.35
N ILE A 238 -16.00 7.45 -18.12
CA ILE A 238 -15.85 8.60 -19.03
C ILE A 238 -15.34 8.12 -20.39
N ASN A 239 -14.34 7.22 -20.41
CA ASN A 239 -13.80 6.67 -21.65
C ASN A 239 -14.83 5.81 -22.41
N TYR A 240 -15.63 5.00 -21.71
CA TYR A 240 -16.71 4.23 -22.35
C TYR A 240 -17.81 5.12 -22.91
N VAL A 241 -18.17 6.21 -22.22
CA VAL A 241 -19.12 7.21 -22.72
C VAL A 241 -18.56 7.90 -23.97
N LEU A 242 -17.30 8.33 -23.94
CA LEU A 242 -16.62 8.92 -25.10
C LEU A 242 -16.59 7.97 -26.31
N LEU A 243 -16.27 6.69 -26.09
CA LEU A 243 -16.28 5.67 -27.13
C LEU A 243 -17.69 5.49 -27.71
N GLY A 244 -18.71 5.44 -26.84
CA GLY A 244 -20.11 5.37 -27.25
C GLY A 244 -20.54 6.56 -28.12
N VAL A 245 -20.16 7.78 -27.73
CA VAL A 245 -20.43 9.01 -28.50
C VAL A 245 -19.73 8.97 -29.87
N LEU A 246 -18.47 8.53 -29.93
CA LEU A 246 -17.73 8.38 -31.20
C LEU A 246 -18.39 7.38 -32.15
N LEU A 247 -18.84 6.22 -31.64
CA LEU A 247 -19.55 5.23 -32.43
C LEU A 247 -20.90 5.75 -32.91
N LEU A 248 -21.63 6.48 -32.07
CA LEU A 248 -22.93 7.06 -32.42
C LEU A 248 -22.78 8.13 -33.51
N LEU A 249 -21.78 9.01 -33.40
CA LEU A 249 -21.45 9.98 -34.45
C LEU A 249 -21.03 9.30 -35.75
N GLY A 250 -20.18 8.26 -35.68
CA GLY A 250 -19.77 7.49 -36.85
C GLY A 250 -20.95 6.84 -37.57
N THR A 251 -21.87 6.22 -36.82
CA THR A 251 -23.08 5.61 -37.39
C THR A 251 -24.01 6.66 -38.02
N LEU A 252 -24.20 7.81 -37.37
CA LEU A 252 -24.97 8.93 -37.94
C LEU A 252 -24.37 9.46 -39.24
N LEU A 253 -23.05 9.61 -39.31
CA LEU A 253 -22.36 10.07 -40.53
C LEU A 253 -22.53 9.07 -41.69
N VAL A 254 -22.32 7.78 -41.43
CA VAL A 254 -22.49 6.71 -42.44
C VAL A 254 -23.95 6.62 -42.91
N PHE A 255 -24.91 6.78 -42.00
CA PHE A 255 -26.33 6.76 -42.34
C PHE A 255 -26.71 7.96 -43.23
N ARG A 256 -26.11 9.13 -42.98
CA ARG A 256 -26.33 10.35 -43.77
C ARG A 256 -25.81 10.21 -45.20
N GLU A 257 -24.67 9.57 -45.40
CA GLU A 257 -24.11 9.33 -46.74
C GLU A 257 -24.91 8.31 -47.55
N ARG A 258 -25.36 7.21 -46.92
CA ARG A 258 -26.19 6.20 -47.60
C ARG A 258 -27.54 6.75 -48.07
N SER A 259 -28.15 7.67 -47.31
CA SER A 259 -29.41 8.31 -47.68
C SER A 259 -29.25 9.22 -48.92
N ARG A 260 -28.13 9.96 -49.03
CA ARG A 260 -27.85 10.81 -50.22
C ARG A 260 -27.64 10.00 -51.50
N SER A 261 -27.02 8.83 -51.41
CA SER A 261 -26.76 7.97 -52.59
C SER A 261 -28.05 7.40 -53.19
N LYS A 262 -28.95 6.84 -52.37
CA LYS A 262 -30.19 6.20 -52.85
C LYS A 262 -31.20 7.16 -53.49
N LEU A 263 -31.20 8.44 -53.12
CA LEU A 263 -32.15 9.43 -53.65
C LEU A 263 -31.83 9.90 -55.10
N THR A 264 -30.62 9.63 -55.62
CA THR A 264 -30.18 10.22 -56.91
C THR A 264 -30.47 9.36 -58.15
N VAL A 265 -30.67 8.04 -58.02
CA VAL A 265 -30.93 7.15 -59.17
C VAL A 265 -32.42 7.09 -59.54
N SER A 266 -33.33 7.42 -58.62
CA SER A 266 -34.78 7.36 -58.85
C SER A 266 -35.40 8.57 -59.56
N THR A 267 -34.62 9.61 -59.89
CA THR A 267 -35.12 10.91 -60.39
C THR A 267 -35.06 11.11 -61.91
N LEU A 268 -34.50 10.16 -62.66
CA LEU A 268 -34.48 10.23 -64.13
C LEU A 268 -35.82 9.82 -64.74
N SER A 269 -36.31 10.61 -65.69
CA SER A 269 -37.46 10.27 -66.54
C SER A 269 -37.13 9.09 -67.46
N LYS A 270 -38.16 8.45 -68.04
CA LYS A 270 -37.99 7.31 -68.94
C LYS A 270 -37.04 7.60 -70.10
N GLN A 271 -37.19 8.76 -70.76
CA GLN A 271 -36.30 9.15 -71.87
C GLN A 271 -34.87 9.44 -71.39
N GLU A 272 -34.70 10.04 -70.22
CA GLU A 272 -33.37 10.29 -69.67
C GLU A 272 -32.64 9.00 -69.30
N LYS A 273 -33.36 7.96 -68.86
CA LYS A 273 -32.79 6.62 -68.64
C LYS A 273 -32.30 6.01 -69.94
N THR A 274 -33.13 6.02 -70.99
CA THR A 274 -32.74 5.50 -72.31
C THR A 274 -31.53 6.25 -72.87
N VAL A 275 -31.52 7.59 -72.80
CA VAL A 275 -30.34 8.39 -73.22
C VAL A 275 -29.11 8.03 -72.39
N THR A 276 -29.26 7.82 -71.07
CA THR A 276 -28.15 7.41 -70.20
C THR A 276 -27.60 6.05 -70.60
N GLU A 277 -28.44 5.05 -70.87
CA GLU A 277 -28.04 3.70 -71.32
C GLU A 277 -27.20 3.77 -72.60
N LEU A 278 -27.66 4.53 -73.60
CA LEU A 278 -26.92 4.70 -74.87
C LEU A 278 -25.56 5.41 -74.67
N ILE A 279 -25.46 6.31 -73.68
CA ILE A 279 -24.18 6.94 -73.31
C ILE A 279 -23.22 5.92 -72.70
N LEU A 280 -23.73 4.99 -71.87
CA LEU A 280 -22.96 3.91 -71.25
C LEU A 280 -22.46 2.88 -72.28
N GLU A 281 -23.23 2.66 -73.35
CA GLU A 281 -22.83 1.86 -74.51
C GLU A 281 -21.73 2.53 -75.36
N GLY A 282 -21.36 3.77 -75.06
CA GLY A 282 -20.29 4.50 -75.75
C GLY A 282 -20.74 5.31 -76.97
N LYS A 283 -22.05 5.40 -77.25
CA LYS A 283 -22.58 6.10 -78.43
C LYS A 283 -22.37 7.61 -78.34
N SER A 284 -21.95 8.23 -79.43
CA SER A 284 -21.85 9.69 -79.58
C SER A 284 -23.23 10.34 -79.62
N ASN A 285 -23.31 11.65 -79.34
CA ASN A 285 -24.59 12.37 -79.35
C ASN A 285 -25.30 12.30 -80.73
N LYS A 286 -24.54 12.12 -81.82
CA LYS A 286 -25.09 11.93 -83.17
C LYS A 286 -25.70 10.55 -83.33
N GLU A 287 -25.05 9.51 -82.82
CA GLU A 287 -25.58 8.14 -82.85
C GLU A 287 -26.83 7.99 -81.98
N ILE A 288 -26.82 8.58 -80.79
CA ILE A 288 -27.99 8.63 -79.89
C ILE A 288 -29.16 9.35 -80.57
N ALA A 289 -28.90 10.48 -81.25
CA ALA A 289 -29.91 11.23 -81.97
C ALA A 289 -30.55 10.40 -83.10
N ASN A 290 -29.73 9.65 -83.84
CA ASN A 290 -30.20 8.77 -84.91
C ASN A 290 -31.03 7.60 -84.38
N GLU A 291 -30.61 6.99 -83.28
CA GLU A 291 -31.28 5.82 -82.71
C GLU A 291 -32.62 6.16 -82.04
N LEU A 292 -32.70 7.34 -81.42
CA LEU A 292 -33.92 7.84 -80.81
C LEU A 292 -34.80 8.65 -81.78
N PHE A 293 -34.38 8.80 -83.05
CA PHE A 293 -35.06 9.60 -84.08
C PHE A 293 -35.38 11.04 -83.63
N ILE A 294 -34.42 11.71 -82.97
CA ILE A 294 -34.54 13.09 -82.47
C ILE A 294 -33.36 13.97 -82.91
N SER A 295 -33.48 15.28 -82.73
CA SER A 295 -32.37 16.19 -83.04
C SER A 295 -31.19 16.05 -82.06
N VAL A 296 -29.97 16.32 -82.54
CA VAL A 296 -28.76 16.36 -81.69
C VAL A 296 -28.89 17.43 -80.59
N SER A 297 -29.59 18.54 -80.85
CA SER A 297 -29.90 19.55 -79.83
C SER A 297 -30.79 19.00 -78.72
N THR A 298 -31.78 18.17 -79.05
CA THR A 298 -32.66 17.51 -78.07
C THR A 298 -31.85 16.55 -77.19
N VAL A 299 -30.94 15.76 -77.79
CA VAL A 299 -30.01 14.90 -77.05
C VAL A 299 -29.14 15.70 -76.09
N LYS A 300 -28.57 16.85 -76.53
CA LYS A 300 -27.79 17.73 -75.65
C LYS A 300 -28.63 18.22 -74.46
N THR A 301 -29.89 18.60 -74.67
CA THR A 301 -30.80 19.00 -73.60
C THR A 301 -31.04 17.86 -72.60
N HIS A 302 -31.31 16.64 -73.09
CA HIS A 302 -31.45 15.47 -72.21
C HIS A 302 -30.17 15.22 -71.41
N ILE A 303 -28.98 15.31 -72.03
CA ILE A 303 -27.68 15.14 -71.36
C ILE A 303 -27.46 16.18 -70.27
N THR A 304 -27.75 17.45 -70.54
CA THR A 304 -27.65 18.52 -69.53
C THR A 304 -28.57 18.27 -68.34
N ASN A 305 -29.80 17.83 -68.60
CA ASN A 305 -30.76 17.50 -67.53
C ASN A 305 -30.32 16.26 -66.74
N ILE A 306 -29.77 15.24 -67.40
CA ILE A 306 -29.18 14.06 -66.75
C ILE A 306 -28.01 14.47 -65.85
N TYR A 307 -27.09 15.31 -66.35
CA TYR A 307 -25.94 15.80 -65.59
C TYR A 307 -26.36 16.60 -64.35
N SER A 308 -27.34 17.47 -64.50
CA SER A 308 -27.92 18.23 -63.39
C SER A 308 -28.59 17.32 -62.36
N LYS A 309 -29.46 16.39 -62.81
CA LYS A 309 -30.19 15.47 -61.92
C LYS A 309 -29.30 14.48 -61.19
N LEU A 310 -28.24 14.02 -61.85
CA LEU A 310 -27.27 13.10 -61.28
C LEU A 310 -26.11 13.81 -60.60
N ASN A 311 -26.06 15.14 -60.60
CA ASN A 311 -24.95 15.95 -60.07
C ASN A 311 -23.59 15.43 -60.55
N VAL A 312 -23.41 15.39 -61.87
CA VAL A 312 -22.15 15.06 -62.56
C VAL A 312 -21.82 16.17 -63.56
N GLY A 313 -20.55 16.52 -63.71
CA GLY A 313 -20.09 17.63 -64.56
C GLY A 313 -19.74 17.22 -65.99
N ASN A 314 -19.50 15.94 -66.27
CA ASN A 314 -19.12 15.49 -67.61
C ASN A 314 -19.41 13.99 -67.87
N ARG A 315 -19.22 13.59 -69.12
CA ARG A 315 -19.47 12.22 -69.59
C ARG A 315 -18.60 11.17 -68.88
N GLN A 316 -17.36 11.48 -68.55
CA GLN A 316 -16.47 10.55 -67.84
C GLN A 316 -16.94 10.34 -66.40
N GLU A 317 -17.37 11.40 -65.73
CA GLU A 317 -17.92 11.36 -64.37
C GLU A 317 -19.23 10.57 -64.32
N LEU A 318 -20.10 10.72 -65.33
CA LEU A 318 -21.29 9.87 -65.49
C LEU A 318 -20.92 8.38 -65.58
N LEU A 319 -19.96 8.03 -66.44
CA LEU A 319 -19.50 6.63 -66.62
C LEU A 319 -18.92 6.06 -65.32
N GLN A 320 -18.14 6.85 -64.57
CA GLN A 320 -17.56 6.43 -63.29
C GLN A 320 -18.65 6.21 -62.24
N LYS A 321 -19.61 7.14 -62.13
CA LYS A 321 -20.68 7.10 -61.14
C LYS A 321 -21.61 5.89 -61.34
N THR A 322 -21.95 5.56 -62.58
CA THR A 322 -22.85 4.42 -62.86
C THR A 322 -22.15 3.07 -62.70
N ARG A 323 -20.84 2.97 -63.00
CA ARG A 323 -20.06 1.73 -62.78
C ARG A 323 -19.89 1.40 -61.29
N GLY A 324 -19.91 2.40 -60.41
CA GLY A 324 -19.86 2.22 -58.95
C GLY A 324 -21.18 1.71 -58.32
N THR A 325 -22.27 1.64 -59.08
CA THR A 325 -23.60 1.19 -58.62
C THR A 325 -24.02 -0.19 -59.13
N SER A 326 -23.18 -0.88 -59.91
CA SER A 326 -23.44 -2.23 -60.44
C SER A 326 -22.58 -3.29 -59.74
N THR A 327 -22.80 -3.44 -58.44
CA THR A 327 -22.48 -4.60 -57.57
C THR A 327 -23.36 -4.47 -56.35
#